data_AF-A0A328YIA8-F1
#
_entry.id   AF-A0A328YIA8-F1
#
_cell.length_a   1.000
_cell.length_b   1.000
_cell.length_c   1.000
_cell.angle_alpha   90.00
_cell.angle_beta   90.00
_cell.angle_gamma   90.00
#
_symmetry.space_group_name_H-M   'P 1'
#
loop_
_entity.id
_entity.type
_entity.pdbx_description
1 polymer ?
#
loop_
_entity_poly.entity_id
_entity_poly.type
_entity_poly.pdbx_seq_one_letter_code
_entity_poly.pdbx_strand_id
1 'polypeptide(L)'
;MAKYSKESLEKLLLLIDEICSQEENLWFRERLENKFIQHNNLNNPDIVDKLNAIQKYLMIDGVEVIDYSDIKNENVRNQLFRDCIEMSKYRLGKINNTINFDEYCRYAHMQAEELLNFFYITKHVDLSKVVEILKINADYTPSSLPKNIHSIPYSYKLNAFIKLNGLDYKLKYYLDFISKLRNEISHRNSLQINNEDSILATASLKKFNLEGYQELNEFEKHEQNIYFKAKFIHERRKQDFKSIMIYLDYLKQAIIILIK
;
A
#
# COMPACT_ATOMS: atom_id res chain seq x y z
N MET A 1 -42.41 33.61 37.75
CA MET A 1 -41.59 33.22 38.91
C MET A 1 -41.31 31.74 38.81
N ALA A 2 -40.05 31.30 38.90
CA ALA A 2 -39.74 29.87 38.86
C ALA A 2 -40.46 29.15 40.00
N LYS A 3 -41.15 28.04 39.69
CA LYS A 3 -42.04 27.33 40.62
C LYS A 3 -41.30 26.76 41.85
N TYR A 4 -39.97 26.66 41.80
CA TYR A 4 -39.12 26.14 42.87
C TYR A 4 -37.89 27.03 43.04
N SER A 5 -37.45 27.22 44.28
CA SER A 5 -36.22 27.97 44.60
C SER A 5 -34.97 27.13 44.29
N LYS A 6 -33.86 27.80 43.96
CA LYS A 6 -32.57 27.16 43.69
C LYS A 6 -32.11 26.27 44.84
N GLU A 7 -32.24 26.77 46.07
CA GLU A 7 -31.88 26.04 47.29
C GLU A 7 -32.65 24.73 47.43
N SER A 8 -33.95 24.70 47.08
CA SER A 8 -34.75 23.48 47.12
C SER A 8 -34.31 22.46 46.07
N LEU A 9 -33.82 22.92 44.92
CA LEU A 9 -33.31 22.03 43.86
C LEU A 9 -31.93 21.46 44.23
N GLU A 10 -31.07 22.26 44.88
CA GLU A 10 -29.77 21.78 45.38
C GLU A 10 -29.96 20.72 46.48
N LYS A 11 -30.92 20.93 47.40
CA LYS A 11 -31.27 19.92 48.41
C LYS A 11 -31.82 18.64 47.78
N LEU A 12 -32.58 18.75 46.69
CA LEU A 12 -33.07 17.59 45.96
C LEU A 12 -31.93 16.82 45.29
N LEU A 13 -30.92 17.49 44.73
CA LEU A 13 -29.75 16.84 44.13
C LEU A 13 -28.97 16.05 45.18
N LEU A 14 -28.69 16.65 46.33
CA LEU A 14 -27.99 15.97 47.43
C LEU A 14 -28.75 14.72 47.90
N LEU A 15 -30.08 14.80 47.99
CA LEU A 15 -30.93 13.67 48.36
C LEU A 15 -30.89 12.55 47.31
N ILE A 16 -30.90 12.90 46.02
CA ILE A 16 -30.78 11.92 44.94
C ILE A 16 -29.42 11.21 45.01
N ASP A 17 -28.34 11.95 45.28
CA ASP A 17 -26.99 11.39 45.40
C ASP A 17 -26.89 10.42 46.59
N GLU A 18 -27.48 10.79 47.73
CA GLU A 18 -27.52 9.93 48.93
C GLU A 18 -28.30 8.64 48.66
N ILE A 19 -29.48 8.73 48.04
CA ILE A 19 -30.31 7.56 47.69
C ILE A 19 -29.57 6.65 46.70
N CYS A 20 -28.95 7.21 45.66
CA CYS A 20 -28.23 6.47 44.63
C CYS A 20 -26.91 5.83 45.11
N SER A 21 -26.41 6.24 46.27
CA SER A 21 -25.19 5.69 46.88
C SER A 21 -25.43 4.39 47.65
N GLN A 22 -26.69 4.04 47.92
CA GLN A 22 -27.07 2.81 48.62
C GLN A 22 -27.33 1.68 47.62
N GLU A 23 -26.68 0.52 47.81
CA GLU A 23 -26.78 -0.63 46.89
C GLU A 23 -28.21 -1.17 46.73
N GLU A 24 -29.03 -1.08 47.77
CA GLU A 24 -30.46 -1.46 47.75
C GLU A 24 -31.33 -0.62 46.80
N ASN A 25 -30.83 0.55 46.39
CA ASN A 25 -31.52 1.49 45.51
C ASN A 25 -30.98 1.52 44.07
N LEU A 26 -30.18 0.52 43.67
CA LEU A 26 -29.63 0.41 42.30
C LEU A 26 -30.72 0.51 41.21
N TRP A 27 -31.88 -0.11 41.44
CA TRP A 27 -33.02 -0.05 40.49
C TRP A 27 -33.54 1.37 40.25
N PHE A 28 -33.44 2.24 41.26
CA PHE A 28 -33.87 3.64 41.17
C PHE A 28 -32.86 4.46 40.37
N ARG A 29 -31.56 4.25 40.63
CA ARG A 29 -30.46 4.87 39.88
C ARG A 29 -30.55 4.54 38.39
N GLU A 30 -30.73 3.26 38.05
CA GLU A 30 -30.86 2.82 36.65
C GLU A 30 -32.07 3.45 35.95
N ARG A 31 -33.22 3.55 36.64
CA ARG A 31 -34.40 4.23 36.09
C ARG A 31 -34.19 5.73 35.92
N LEU A 32 -33.44 6.36 36.81
CA LEU A 32 -33.13 7.79 36.75
C LEU A 32 -32.20 8.09 35.55
N GLU A 33 -31.12 7.31 35.40
CA GLU A 33 -30.20 7.39 34.26
C GLU A 33 -30.95 7.18 32.93
N ASN A 34 -31.77 6.14 32.82
CA ASN A 34 -32.56 5.87 31.61
C ASN A 34 -33.54 6.99 31.24
N LYS A 35 -34.09 7.70 32.24
CA LYS A 35 -35.02 8.82 32.03
C LYS A 35 -34.33 10.04 31.40
N PHE A 36 -33.03 10.21 31.63
CA PHE A 36 -32.26 11.34 31.10
C PHE A 36 -31.43 10.98 29.86
N ILE A 37 -31.10 9.71 29.65
CA ILE A 37 -30.36 9.23 28.45
C ILE A 37 -31.21 9.30 27.16
N GLN A 38 -32.54 9.21 27.24
CA GLN A 38 -33.41 9.24 26.06
C GLN A 38 -33.50 10.59 25.35
N HIS A 39 -32.94 11.66 25.92
CA HIS A 39 -32.91 12.98 25.28
C HIS A 39 -31.48 13.48 25.08
N ASN A 40 -30.98 13.24 23.85
CA ASN A 40 -29.76 13.77 23.24
C ASN A 40 -28.46 13.02 23.58
N ASN A 41 -27.73 12.56 22.54
CA ASN A 41 -26.45 13.16 22.14
C ASN A 41 -25.68 12.30 21.12
N LEU A 42 -25.81 12.64 19.83
CA LEU A 42 -24.82 12.32 18.79
C LEU A 42 -23.55 13.19 18.90
N ASN A 43 -23.48 14.11 19.87
CA ASN A 43 -22.36 15.04 20.10
C ASN A 43 -21.67 14.84 21.46
N ASN A 44 -21.80 13.67 22.09
CA ASN A 44 -21.08 13.39 23.33
C ASN A 44 -19.57 13.26 23.01
N PRO A 45 -18.68 14.09 23.61
CA PRO A 45 -17.24 14.04 23.36
C PRO A 45 -16.67 12.64 23.56
N ASP A 46 -17.17 11.89 24.54
CA ASP A 46 -16.71 10.53 24.84
C ASP A 46 -17.16 9.50 23.76
N ILE A 47 -18.30 9.73 23.08
CA ILE A 47 -18.73 8.92 21.94
C ILE A 47 -17.96 9.30 20.67
N VAL A 48 -17.70 10.59 20.46
CA VAL A 48 -16.87 11.07 19.35
C VAL A 48 -15.43 10.60 19.52
N ASP A 49 -14.89 10.61 20.74
CA ASP A 49 -13.55 10.11 21.05
C ASP A 49 -13.48 8.59 20.97
N LYS A 50 -14.53 7.86 21.36
CA LYS A 50 -14.64 6.41 21.11
C LYS A 50 -14.79 6.10 19.63
N LEU A 51 -15.54 6.89 18.86
CA LEU A 51 -15.67 6.74 17.41
C LEU A 51 -14.37 7.12 16.68
N ASN A 52 -13.64 8.12 17.15
CA ASN A 52 -12.31 8.49 16.67
C ASN A 52 -11.28 7.42 17.05
N ALA A 53 -11.37 6.83 18.25
CA ALA A 53 -10.54 5.70 18.66
C ALA A 53 -10.87 4.43 17.85
N ILE A 54 -12.15 4.17 17.58
CA ILE A 54 -12.61 3.09 16.69
C ILE A 54 -12.17 3.36 15.25
N GLN A 55 -12.28 4.58 14.72
CA GLN A 55 -11.71 4.96 13.42
C GLN A 55 -10.19 4.81 13.41
N LYS A 56 -9.49 5.17 14.48
CA LYS A 56 -8.04 5.01 14.62
C LYS A 56 -7.65 3.53 14.68
N TYR A 57 -8.41 2.68 15.38
CA TYR A 57 -8.27 1.22 15.38
C TYR A 57 -8.60 0.59 14.01
N LEU A 58 -9.63 1.08 13.32
CA LEU A 58 -10.00 0.67 11.95
C LEU A 58 -8.99 1.18 10.91
N MET A 59 -8.33 2.31 11.16
CA MET A 59 -7.20 2.81 10.34
C MET A 59 -5.92 1.98 10.54
N ILE A 60 -5.80 1.25 11.67
CA ILE A 60 -4.68 0.36 12.04
C ILE A 60 -4.85 -1.07 11.46
N ASP A 61 -5.81 -1.32 10.58
CA ASP A 61 -6.03 -2.66 10.00
C ASP A 61 -4.96 -3.11 8.97
N GLY A 62 -3.92 -2.31 8.73
CA GLY A 62 -2.72 -2.72 8.02
C GLY A 62 -1.54 -2.92 8.97
N VAL A 63 -0.66 -3.85 8.64
CA VAL A 63 0.57 -4.11 9.38
C VAL A 63 1.74 -3.59 8.57
N GLU A 64 2.66 -2.88 9.23
CA GLU A 64 3.95 -2.57 8.63
C GLU A 64 4.71 -3.89 8.40
N VAL A 65 4.77 -4.31 7.14
CA VAL A 65 5.45 -5.57 6.75
C VAL A 65 6.89 -5.34 6.32
N ILE A 66 7.29 -4.09 6.11
CA ILE A 66 8.66 -3.67 5.77
C ILE A 66 9.01 -2.49 6.69
N ASP A 67 10.09 -2.64 7.44
CA ASP A 67 10.61 -1.58 8.31
C ASP A 67 11.40 -0.54 7.49
N TYR A 68 10.91 0.70 7.53
CA TYR A 68 11.52 1.87 6.86
C TYR A 68 12.22 2.84 7.83
N SER A 69 12.37 2.48 9.12
CA SER A 69 12.95 3.34 10.16
C SER A 69 14.36 3.88 9.82
N ASP A 70 15.15 3.09 9.09
CA ASP A 70 16.50 3.45 8.63
C ASP A 70 16.54 4.59 7.59
N ILE A 71 15.40 4.96 7.00
CA ILE A 71 15.31 6.07 6.05
C ILE A 71 15.29 7.40 6.82
N LYS A 72 16.37 8.18 6.68
CA LYS A 72 16.54 9.45 7.38
C LYS A 72 15.55 10.54 6.96
N ASN A 73 15.19 10.59 5.67
CA ASN A 73 14.25 11.58 5.18
C ASN A 73 12.83 11.24 5.67
N GLU A 74 12.30 12.07 6.56
CA GLU A 74 11.00 11.83 7.20
C GLU A 74 9.83 11.82 6.21
N ASN A 75 9.84 12.68 5.19
CA ASN A 75 8.77 12.71 4.19
C ASN A 75 8.72 11.41 3.39
N VAL A 76 9.88 10.94 2.92
CA VAL A 76 10.02 9.68 2.19
C VAL A 76 9.62 8.50 3.09
N ARG A 77 10.11 8.47 4.33
CA ARG A 77 9.78 7.42 5.31
C ARG A 77 8.28 7.35 5.59
N ASN A 78 7.63 8.49 5.83
CA ASN A 78 6.21 8.55 6.12
C ASN A 78 5.35 8.15 4.91
N GLN A 79 5.77 8.50 3.69
CA GLN A 79 5.10 8.07 2.47
C GLN A 79 5.20 6.55 2.29
N LEU A 80 6.41 5.99 2.41
CA LEU A 80 6.65 4.54 2.32
C LEU A 80 5.87 3.76 3.38
N PHE A 81 5.84 4.27 4.62
CA PHE A 81 5.05 3.68 5.69
C PHE A 81 3.55 3.62 5.34
N ARG A 82 2.98 4.74 4.85
CA ARG A 82 1.57 4.78 4.44
C ARG A 82 1.28 3.79 3.32
N ASP A 83 2.14 3.74 2.30
CA ASP A 83 1.98 2.83 1.18
C ASP A 83 2.13 1.36 1.62
N CYS A 84 3.00 1.07 2.59
CA CYS A 84 3.17 -0.26 3.18
C CYS A 84 1.91 -0.72 3.94
N ILE A 85 1.33 0.18 4.74
CA ILE A 85 0.07 -0.07 5.46
C ILE A 85 -1.05 -0.35 4.46
N GLU A 86 -1.22 0.50 3.43
CA GLU A 86 -2.24 0.27 2.40
C GLU A 86 -2.02 -1.04 1.63
N MET A 87 -0.77 -1.34 1.25
CA MET A 87 -0.39 -2.63 0.66
C MET A 87 -0.88 -3.79 1.53
N SER A 88 -0.60 -3.76 2.84
CA SER A 88 -0.97 -4.84 3.76
C SER A 88 -2.49 -5.01 3.92
N LYS A 89 -3.27 -3.92 3.89
CA LYS A 89 -4.74 -3.97 3.99
C LYS A 89 -5.37 -4.79 2.86
N TYR A 90 -4.87 -4.65 1.63
CA TYR A 90 -5.36 -5.42 0.49
C TYR A 90 -5.00 -6.91 0.56
N ARG A 91 -3.86 -7.25 1.16
CA ARG A 91 -3.51 -8.64 1.44
C ARG A 91 -4.38 -9.25 2.53
N LEU A 92 -4.73 -8.46 3.55
CA LEU A 92 -5.58 -8.89 4.66
C LEU A 92 -7.08 -8.86 4.32
N GLY A 93 -7.45 -8.42 3.10
CA GLY A 93 -8.84 -8.29 2.68
C GLY A 93 -9.62 -7.23 3.46
N LYS A 94 -8.94 -6.26 4.06
CA LYS A 94 -9.55 -5.24 4.92
C LYS A 94 -10.31 -4.17 4.14
N ILE A 95 -10.10 -4.14 2.83
CA ILE A 95 -10.85 -3.30 1.91
C ILE A 95 -11.88 -4.20 1.23
N ASN A 96 -13.17 -3.93 1.47
CA ASN A 96 -14.30 -4.67 0.91
C ASN A 96 -14.32 -6.19 1.23
N ASN A 97 -13.73 -6.61 2.35
CA ASN A 97 -13.70 -8.01 2.81
C ASN A 97 -13.12 -9.02 1.81
N THR A 98 -12.27 -8.56 0.88
CA THR A 98 -11.75 -9.39 -0.21
C THR A 98 -10.26 -9.13 -0.41
N ILE A 99 -9.46 -10.20 -0.49
CA ILE A 99 -8.05 -10.10 -0.85
C ILE A 99 -7.92 -9.57 -2.28
N ASN A 100 -7.11 -8.54 -2.47
CA ASN A 100 -6.88 -7.96 -3.78
C ASN A 100 -5.37 -7.90 -4.10
N PHE A 101 -4.91 -8.86 -4.89
CA PHE A 101 -3.51 -8.95 -5.31
C PHE A 101 -3.08 -7.79 -6.21
N ASP A 102 -3.97 -7.31 -7.07
CA ASP A 102 -3.69 -6.25 -8.04
C ASP A 102 -3.42 -4.92 -7.31
N GLU A 103 -4.30 -4.55 -6.38
CA GLU A 103 -4.10 -3.37 -5.53
C GLU A 103 -2.91 -3.52 -4.59
N TYR A 104 -2.66 -4.72 -4.05
CA TYR A 104 -1.42 -5.01 -3.30
C TYR A 104 -0.18 -4.67 -4.14
N CYS A 105 -0.13 -5.12 -5.39
CA CYS A 105 0.99 -4.85 -6.30
C CYS A 105 1.08 -3.38 -6.68
N ARG A 106 -0.04 -2.65 -6.76
CA ARG A 106 -0.05 -1.20 -7.00
C ARG A 106 0.71 -0.45 -5.91
N TYR A 107 0.42 -0.73 -4.64
CA TYR A 107 1.13 -0.09 -3.53
C TYR A 107 2.57 -0.60 -3.38
N ALA A 108 2.85 -1.86 -3.70
CA ALA A 108 4.23 -2.37 -3.77
C ALA A 108 5.05 -1.59 -4.81
N HIS A 109 4.45 -1.29 -5.98
CA HIS A 109 5.10 -0.49 -7.01
C HIS A 109 5.33 0.96 -6.57
N MET A 110 4.36 1.58 -5.89
CA MET A 110 4.52 2.93 -5.34
C MET A 110 5.72 3.01 -4.38
N GLN A 111 5.85 2.03 -3.49
CA GLN A 111 7.01 1.91 -2.61
C GLN A 111 8.33 1.75 -3.41
N ALA A 112 8.35 0.89 -4.43
CA ALA A 112 9.54 0.69 -5.25
C ALA A 112 9.94 1.96 -6.04
N GLU A 113 8.96 2.70 -6.57
CA GLU A 113 9.18 3.94 -7.31
C GLU A 113 9.74 5.04 -6.40
N GLU A 114 9.17 5.20 -5.20
CA GLU A 114 9.64 6.17 -4.20
C GLU A 114 11.05 5.84 -3.71
N LEU A 115 11.35 4.56 -3.46
CA LEU A 115 12.68 4.10 -3.09
C LEU A 115 13.73 4.43 -4.17
N LEU A 116 13.44 4.18 -5.45
CA LEU A 116 14.36 4.53 -6.54
C LEU A 116 14.54 6.05 -6.68
N ASN A 117 13.46 6.83 -6.54
CA ASN A 117 13.56 8.29 -6.55
C ASN A 117 14.46 8.77 -5.41
N PHE A 118 14.25 8.25 -4.20
CA PHE A 118 15.06 8.55 -3.03
C PHE A 118 16.54 8.23 -3.27
N PHE A 119 16.86 7.07 -3.86
CA PHE A 119 18.24 6.72 -4.22
C PHE A 119 18.89 7.75 -5.14
N TYR A 120 18.27 8.06 -6.28
CA TYR A 120 18.87 8.94 -7.27
C TYR A 120 19.00 10.38 -6.76
N ILE A 121 18.01 10.91 -6.04
CA ILE A 121 18.08 12.26 -5.47
C ILE A 121 19.17 12.33 -4.39
N THR A 122 19.29 11.29 -3.56
CA THR A 122 20.25 11.29 -2.44
C THR A 122 21.69 11.14 -2.92
N LYS A 123 21.96 10.29 -3.92
CA LYS A 123 23.31 10.13 -4.49
C LYS A 123 23.67 11.23 -5.48
N HIS A 124 22.68 11.80 -6.17
CA HIS A 124 22.90 12.78 -7.23
C HIS A 124 21.94 13.96 -7.09
N VAL A 125 22.47 15.05 -6.53
CA VAL A 125 21.71 16.30 -6.37
C VAL A 125 21.33 16.93 -7.72
N ASP A 126 22.12 16.68 -8.77
CA ASP A 126 21.89 17.19 -10.12
C ASP A 126 21.24 16.14 -11.03
N LEU A 127 20.08 16.50 -11.58
CA LEU A 127 19.30 15.66 -12.49
C LEU A 127 20.06 15.35 -13.79
N SER A 128 20.97 16.23 -14.22
CA SER A 128 21.81 16.01 -15.40
C SER A 128 22.71 14.78 -15.22
N LYS A 129 23.26 14.60 -14.02
CA LYS A 129 24.06 13.42 -13.66
C LYS A 129 23.22 12.14 -13.62
N VAL A 130 21.99 12.24 -13.12
CA VAL A 130 21.03 11.11 -13.16
C VAL A 130 20.79 10.69 -14.62
N VAL A 131 20.53 11.64 -15.52
CA VAL A 131 20.32 11.34 -16.94
C VAL A 131 21.55 10.69 -17.58
N GLU A 132 22.77 11.14 -17.24
CA GLU A 132 24.01 10.52 -17.74
C GLU A 132 24.14 9.06 -17.29
N ILE A 133 23.89 8.77 -16.01
CA ILE A 133 23.92 7.40 -15.48
C ILE A 133 22.89 6.53 -16.18
N LEU A 134 21.66 7.03 -16.35
CA LEU A 134 20.59 6.31 -17.01
C LEU A 134 20.85 6.10 -18.50
N LYS A 135 21.56 7.02 -19.16
CA LYS A 135 21.99 6.86 -20.56
C LYS A 135 22.96 5.68 -20.71
N ILE A 136 23.94 5.57 -19.81
CA ILE A 136 24.95 4.50 -19.85
C ILE A 136 24.36 3.14 -19.45
N ASN A 137 23.45 3.16 -18.47
CA ASN A 137 22.99 1.93 -17.82
C ASN A 137 21.60 1.45 -18.24
N ALA A 138 20.82 2.27 -18.93
CA ALA A 138 19.45 1.93 -19.36
C ALA A 138 19.06 2.51 -20.72
N ASP A 139 20.01 3.04 -21.51
CA ASP A 139 19.77 3.61 -22.83
C ASP A 139 18.72 4.75 -22.83
N TYR A 140 18.62 5.49 -21.73
CA TYR A 140 17.69 6.61 -21.60
C TYR A 140 18.25 7.86 -22.29
N THR A 141 17.63 8.26 -23.41
CA THR A 141 17.99 9.49 -24.15
C THR A 141 16.76 10.40 -24.30
N PRO A 142 16.45 11.23 -23.30
CA PRO A 142 15.31 12.14 -23.39
C PRO A 142 15.61 13.28 -24.38
N SER A 143 14.57 13.81 -25.03
CA SER A 143 14.69 14.95 -25.96
C SER A 143 15.03 16.27 -25.27
N SER A 144 14.74 16.39 -23.98
CA SER A 144 15.11 17.52 -23.13
C SER A 144 15.40 17.05 -21.72
N LEU A 145 16.11 17.87 -20.94
CA LEU A 145 16.35 17.56 -19.53
C LEU A 145 15.00 17.43 -18.80
N PRO A 146 14.76 16.32 -18.07
CA PRO A 146 13.52 16.15 -17.32
C PRO A 146 13.33 17.27 -16.29
N LYS A 147 12.08 17.59 -15.93
CA LYS A 147 11.81 18.69 -14.96
C LYS A 147 12.13 18.28 -13.52
N ASN A 148 11.97 17.00 -13.22
CA ASN A 148 12.19 16.42 -11.90
C ASN A 148 12.38 14.90 -12.03
N ILE A 149 12.85 14.25 -10.96
CA ILE A 149 13.09 12.80 -10.92
C ILE A 149 11.82 11.96 -11.22
N HIS A 150 10.64 12.44 -10.83
CA HIS A 150 9.36 11.75 -11.06
C HIS A 150 8.99 11.69 -12.54
N SER A 151 9.44 12.66 -13.34
CA SER A 151 9.22 12.67 -14.80
C SER A 151 10.08 11.65 -15.57
N ILE A 152 11.10 11.06 -14.92
CA ILE A 152 11.88 9.98 -15.49
C ILE A 152 11.10 8.66 -15.33
N PRO A 153 10.87 7.91 -16.43
CA PRO A 153 10.10 6.68 -16.35
C PRO A 153 10.75 5.64 -15.43
N TYR A 154 9.91 4.93 -14.68
CA TYR A 154 10.31 3.90 -13.72
C TYR A 154 11.24 2.84 -14.32
N SER A 155 10.93 2.33 -15.52
CA SER A 155 11.71 1.28 -16.17
C SER A 155 13.16 1.65 -16.38
N TYR A 156 13.45 2.90 -16.78
CA TYR A 156 14.82 3.39 -16.96
C TYR A 156 15.54 3.50 -15.62
N LYS A 157 14.86 4.00 -14.57
CA LYS A 157 15.42 4.09 -13.21
C LYS A 157 15.79 2.70 -12.67
N LEU A 158 14.90 1.73 -12.83
CA LEU A 158 15.09 0.35 -12.39
C LEU A 158 16.22 -0.33 -13.16
N ASN A 159 16.19 -0.29 -14.50
CA ASN A 159 17.22 -0.91 -15.34
C ASN A 159 18.61 -0.36 -14.99
N ALA A 160 18.72 0.96 -14.88
CA ALA A 160 19.99 1.60 -14.55
C ALA A 160 20.46 1.21 -13.14
N PHE A 161 19.56 1.17 -12.16
CA PHE A 161 19.89 0.80 -10.78
C PHE A 161 20.39 -0.63 -10.67
N ILE A 162 19.73 -1.59 -11.33
CA ILE A 162 20.13 -3.01 -11.32
C ILE A 162 21.49 -3.19 -11.99
N LYS A 163 21.68 -2.61 -13.19
CA LYS A 163 22.93 -2.75 -13.96
C LYS A 163 24.12 -2.08 -13.28
N LEU A 164 23.93 -0.86 -12.78
CA LEU A 164 24.98 -0.08 -12.10
C LEU A 164 25.52 -0.81 -10.86
N ASN A 165 24.64 -1.48 -10.12
CA ASN A 165 24.97 -2.08 -8.83
C ASN A 165 25.12 -3.61 -8.88
N GLY A 166 25.05 -4.23 -10.08
CA GLY A 166 25.21 -5.67 -10.26
C GLY A 166 24.20 -6.52 -9.46
N LEU A 167 22.96 -6.05 -9.34
CA LEU A 167 21.93 -6.71 -8.51
C LEU A 167 21.28 -7.90 -9.21
N ASP A 168 20.73 -8.83 -8.41
CA ASP A 168 20.07 -10.05 -8.90
C ASP A 168 18.96 -9.73 -9.91
N TYR A 169 18.96 -10.44 -11.04
CA TYR A 169 17.93 -10.35 -12.06
C TYR A 169 16.53 -10.71 -11.52
N LYS A 170 16.42 -11.54 -10.48
CA LYS A 170 15.13 -11.82 -9.83
C LYS A 170 14.52 -10.57 -9.21
N LEU A 171 15.33 -9.68 -8.63
CA LEU A 171 14.85 -8.40 -8.11
C LEU A 171 14.18 -7.60 -9.24
N LYS A 172 14.88 -7.44 -10.36
CA LYS A 172 14.35 -6.77 -11.55
C LYS A 172 13.04 -7.40 -12.01
N TYR A 173 13.00 -8.73 -12.07
CA TYR A 173 11.83 -9.49 -12.52
C TYR A 173 10.56 -9.16 -11.70
N TYR A 174 10.64 -9.22 -10.37
CA TYR A 174 9.47 -8.93 -9.52
C TYR A 174 9.07 -7.46 -9.56
N LEU A 175 10.03 -6.54 -9.66
CA LEU A 175 9.77 -5.10 -9.77
C LEU A 175 9.17 -4.71 -11.12
N ASP A 176 9.62 -5.32 -12.22
CA ASP A 176 9.00 -5.16 -13.54
C ASP A 176 7.57 -5.74 -13.56
N PHE A 177 7.36 -6.87 -12.89
CA PHE A 177 6.04 -7.51 -12.79
C PHE A 177 5.01 -6.58 -12.11
N ILE A 178 5.33 -6.05 -10.93
CA ILE A 178 4.41 -5.14 -10.22
C ILE A 178 4.20 -3.82 -11.00
N SER A 179 5.21 -3.35 -11.75
CA SER A 179 5.08 -2.17 -12.61
C SER A 179 4.11 -2.40 -13.76
N LYS A 180 4.23 -3.54 -14.45
CA LYS A 180 3.29 -3.93 -15.52
C LYS A 180 1.87 -4.06 -14.99
N LEU A 181 1.69 -4.72 -13.85
CA LEU A 181 0.38 -4.90 -13.24
C LEU A 181 -0.25 -3.56 -12.82
N ARG A 182 0.54 -2.66 -12.20
CA ARG A 182 0.09 -1.30 -11.88
C ARG A 182 -0.36 -0.52 -13.12
N ASN A 183 0.36 -0.68 -14.24
CA ASN A 183 0.00 0.00 -15.49
C ASN A 183 -1.31 -0.54 -16.07
N GLU A 184 -1.54 -1.86 -16.06
CA GLU A 184 -2.82 -2.45 -16.48
C GLU A 184 -4.00 -1.89 -15.67
N ILE A 185 -3.87 -1.82 -14.34
CA ILE A 185 -4.90 -1.27 -13.44
C ILE A 185 -5.16 0.21 -13.76
N SER A 186 -4.11 0.98 -14.05
CA SER A 186 -4.19 2.42 -14.32
C SER A 186 -4.96 2.73 -15.62
N HIS A 187 -4.96 1.81 -16.58
CA HIS A 187 -5.69 1.95 -17.84
C HIS A 187 -7.19 1.59 -17.72
N ARG A 188 -7.68 1.22 -16.53
CA ARG A 188 -9.10 1.08 -16.16
C ARG A 188 -9.96 0.35 -17.21
N ASN A 189 -9.50 -0.80 -17.69
CA ASN A 189 -10.20 -1.54 -18.73
C ASN A 189 -11.16 -2.61 -18.18
N SER A 190 -12.05 -2.20 -17.26
CA SER A 190 -12.94 -3.10 -16.51
C SER A 190 -13.98 -3.85 -17.35
N LEU A 191 -14.12 -3.51 -18.64
CA LEU A 191 -15.10 -4.11 -19.56
C LEU A 191 -14.45 -5.04 -20.60
N GLN A 192 -13.12 -5.18 -20.62
CA GLN A 192 -12.45 -6.03 -21.58
C GLN A 192 -12.60 -7.51 -21.19
N ILE A 193 -13.16 -8.32 -22.10
CA ILE A 193 -13.17 -9.78 -21.94
C ILE A 193 -11.73 -10.26 -22.14
N ASN A 194 -11.10 -10.69 -21.06
CA ASN A 194 -9.74 -11.18 -21.10
C ASN A 194 -9.70 -12.63 -21.61
N ASN A 195 -9.09 -12.84 -22.78
CA ASN A 195 -8.85 -14.18 -23.35
C ASN A 195 -7.70 -14.94 -22.64
N GLU A 196 -7.56 -14.78 -21.32
CA GLU A 196 -6.46 -15.33 -20.53
C GLU A 196 -6.36 -16.85 -20.64
N ASP A 197 -7.49 -17.55 -20.57
CA ASP A 197 -7.51 -19.01 -20.65
C ASP A 197 -7.07 -19.52 -22.03
N SER A 198 -7.41 -18.79 -23.09
CA SER A 198 -6.96 -19.11 -24.45
C SER A 198 -5.44 -18.91 -24.60
N ILE A 199 -4.90 -17.83 -24.01
CA ILE A 199 -3.46 -17.57 -24.00
C ILE A 199 -2.72 -18.66 -23.22
N LEU A 200 -3.22 -19.05 -22.05
CA LEU A 200 -2.64 -20.12 -21.24
C LEU A 200 -2.74 -21.49 -21.91
N ALA A 201 -3.87 -21.79 -22.57
CA ALA A 201 -4.02 -23.01 -23.36
C ALA A 201 -3.00 -23.06 -24.51
N THR A 202 -2.81 -21.94 -25.22
CA THR A 202 -1.80 -21.83 -26.27
C THR A 202 -0.38 -22.05 -25.73
N ALA A 203 -0.06 -21.44 -24.59
CA ALA A 203 1.24 -21.63 -23.94
C ALA A 203 1.48 -23.09 -23.52
N SER A 204 0.43 -23.78 -23.02
CA SER A 204 0.47 -25.20 -22.66
C SER A 204 0.70 -26.09 -23.90
N LEU A 205 -0.01 -25.84 -25.00
CA LEU A 205 0.18 -26.56 -26.27
C LEU A 205 1.60 -26.38 -26.83
N LYS A 206 2.17 -25.18 -26.68
CA LYS A 206 3.55 -24.84 -27.06
C LYS A 206 4.60 -25.31 -26.03
N LYS A 207 4.18 -25.93 -24.92
CA LYS A 207 5.04 -26.43 -23.84
C LYS A 207 5.99 -25.38 -23.25
N PHE A 208 5.51 -24.15 -23.13
CA PHE A 208 6.27 -23.08 -22.48
C PHE A 208 6.50 -23.39 -20.99
N ASN A 209 7.72 -23.14 -20.51
CA ASN A 209 8.06 -23.20 -19.10
C ASN A 209 7.62 -21.90 -18.42
N LEU A 210 6.42 -21.91 -17.83
CA LEU A 210 5.88 -20.76 -17.13
C LEU A 210 6.30 -20.68 -15.65
N GLU A 211 7.01 -21.67 -15.09
CA GLU A 211 7.46 -21.64 -13.68
C GLU A 211 8.89 -21.13 -13.53
N GLY A 212 9.74 -21.39 -14.53
CA GLY A 212 11.16 -21.05 -14.51
C GLY A 212 11.58 -20.04 -15.57
N TYR A 213 12.89 -20.00 -15.81
CA TYR A 213 13.47 -19.33 -16.97
C TYR A 213 13.26 -20.19 -18.23
N GLN A 214 12.95 -19.53 -19.33
CA GLN A 214 12.90 -20.13 -20.66
C GLN A 214 13.75 -19.28 -21.59
N GLU A 215 14.69 -19.91 -22.28
CA GLU A 215 15.43 -19.28 -23.36
C GLU A 215 14.50 -19.13 -24.58
N LEU A 216 14.45 -17.93 -25.15
CA LEU A 216 13.47 -17.58 -26.18
C LEU A 216 14.06 -17.45 -27.59
N ASN A 217 15.36 -17.69 -27.74
CA ASN A 217 16.12 -17.44 -28.96
C ASN A 217 15.61 -18.29 -30.15
N GLU A 218 15.02 -19.44 -29.86
CA GLU A 218 14.50 -20.39 -30.86
C GLU A 218 13.05 -20.11 -31.28
N PHE A 219 12.35 -19.20 -30.59
CA PHE A 219 10.94 -18.91 -30.84
C PHE A 219 10.78 -17.68 -31.74
N GLU A 220 9.77 -17.71 -32.61
CA GLU A 220 9.42 -16.53 -33.39
C GLU A 220 8.93 -15.38 -32.51
N LYS A 221 9.08 -14.13 -32.96
CA LYS A 221 8.66 -12.94 -32.21
C LYS A 221 7.20 -13.01 -31.73
N HIS A 222 6.32 -13.59 -32.53
CA HIS A 222 4.92 -13.75 -32.16
C HIS A 222 4.73 -14.75 -31.00
N GLU A 223 5.51 -15.83 -30.96
CA GLU A 223 5.51 -16.83 -29.90
C GLU A 223 6.13 -16.29 -28.62
N GLN A 224 7.22 -15.51 -28.73
CA GLN A 224 7.82 -14.80 -27.60
C GLN A 224 6.79 -13.88 -26.94
N ASN A 225 6.00 -13.15 -27.74
CA ASN A 225 4.93 -12.30 -27.21
C ASN A 225 3.84 -13.11 -26.49
N ILE A 226 3.47 -14.29 -27.00
CA ILE A 226 2.52 -15.20 -26.34
C ILE A 226 3.10 -15.68 -25.02
N TYR A 227 4.37 -16.11 -25.01
CA TYR A 227 5.09 -16.52 -23.80
C TYR A 227 5.06 -15.42 -22.74
N PHE A 228 5.45 -14.19 -23.07
CA PHE A 228 5.48 -13.10 -22.09
C PHE A 228 4.10 -12.76 -21.53
N LYS A 229 3.05 -12.80 -22.35
CA LYS A 229 1.66 -12.63 -21.90
C LYS A 229 1.24 -13.78 -20.98
N ALA A 230 1.49 -15.02 -21.39
CA ALA A 230 1.14 -16.21 -20.60
C ALA A 230 1.87 -16.23 -19.26
N LYS A 231 3.17 -15.90 -19.25
CA LYS A 231 3.99 -15.79 -18.04
C LYS A 231 3.45 -14.71 -17.10
N PHE A 232 3.07 -13.54 -17.62
CA PHE A 232 2.45 -12.49 -16.81
C PHE A 232 1.12 -12.94 -16.19
N ILE A 233 0.23 -13.55 -16.98
CA ILE A 233 -1.06 -14.07 -16.50
C ILE A 233 -0.85 -15.16 -15.44
N HIS A 234 0.07 -16.08 -15.69
CA HIS A 234 0.41 -17.16 -14.77
C HIS A 234 0.86 -16.62 -13.40
N GLU A 235 1.77 -15.65 -13.39
CA GLU A 235 2.28 -15.05 -12.16
C GLU A 235 1.23 -14.22 -11.43
N ARG A 236 0.35 -13.52 -12.16
CA ARG A 236 -0.79 -12.83 -11.55
C ARG A 236 -1.76 -13.81 -10.89
N ARG A 237 -2.03 -14.96 -11.52
CA ARG A 237 -2.88 -16.03 -10.94
C ARG A 237 -2.23 -16.72 -9.74
N LYS A 238 -0.91 -16.81 -9.72
CA LYS A 238 -0.15 -17.37 -8.58
C LYS A 238 -0.28 -16.51 -7.32
N GLN A 239 -0.49 -15.20 -7.48
CA GLN A 239 -0.63 -14.24 -6.38
C GLN A 239 0.49 -14.36 -5.33
N ASP A 240 1.75 -14.32 -5.79
CA ASP A 240 2.93 -14.52 -4.94
C ASP A 240 3.25 -13.28 -4.07
N PHE A 241 2.40 -13.02 -3.07
CA PHE A 241 2.55 -11.92 -2.11
C PHE A 241 3.91 -11.96 -1.40
N LYS A 242 4.38 -13.16 -1.06
CA LYS A 242 5.59 -13.38 -0.27
C LYS A 242 6.82 -12.92 -1.04
N SER A 243 6.97 -13.37 -2.29
CA SER A 243 8.15 -12.98 -3.08
C SER A 243 8.15 -11.49 -3.36
N ILE A 244 7.02 -10.87 -3.69
CA ILE A 244 6.94 -9.41 -3.89
C ILE A 244 7.44 -8.65 -2.66
N MET A 245 6.99 -9.04 -1.46
CA MET A 245 7.44 -8.43 -0.20
C MET A 245 8.94 -8.61 0.01
N ILE A 246 9.47 -9.81 -0.21
CA ILE A 246 10.90 -10.11 -0.06
C ILE A 246 11.75 -9.25 -1.00
N TYR A 247 11.37 -9.15 -2.29
CA TYR A 247 12.14 -8.38 -3.26
C TYR A 247 11.98 -6.87 -3.07
N LEU A 248 10.84 -6.39 -2.56
CA LEU A 248 10.67 -4.99 -2.19
C LEU A 248 11.54 -4.62 -0.97
N ASP A 249 11.59 -5.48 0.05
CA ASP A 249 12.50 -5.28 1.19
C ASP A 249 13.97 -5.38 0.75
N TYR A 250 14.29 -6.31 -0.16
CA TYR A 250 15.63 -6.40 -0.74
C TYR A 250 16.03 -5.12 -1.48
N LEU A 251 15.12 -4.51 -2.27
CA LEU A 251 15.35 -3.21 -2.90
C LEU A 251 15.67 -2.15 -1.84
N LYS A 252 14.87 -2.06 -0.77
CA LYS A 252 15.08 -1.12 0.33
C LYS A 252 16.46 -1.32 0.98
N GLN A 253 16.80 -2.56 1.33
CA GLN A 253 18.09 -2.87 1.94
C GLN A 253 19.27 -2.50 1.03
N ALA A 254 19.18 -2.85 -0.26
CA ALA A 254 20.19 -2.49 -1.24
C ALA A 254 20.38 -0.96 -1.31
N ILE A 255 19.29 -0.21 -1.38
CA ILE A 255 19.34 1.26 -1.43
C ILE A 255 19.96 1.85 -0.16
N ILE A 256 19.58 1.38 1.03
CA ILE A 256 20.15 1.87 2.29
C ILE A 256 21.66 1.62 2.35
N ILE A 257 22.11 0.43 1.94
CA ILE A 257 23.53 0.08 1.90
C ILE A 257 24.27 0.97 0.90
N LEU A 258 23.71 1.13 -0.30
CA LEU A 258 24.36 1.88 -1.37
C LEU A 258 24.36 3.38 -1.11
N ILE A 259 23.40 3.93 -0.34
CA ILE A 259 23.35 5.36 0.00
C ILE A 259 24.42 5.77 1.02
N LYS A 260 24.77 4.87 1.95
CA LYS A 260 25.87 5.08 2.91
C LYS A 260 27.20 5.35 2.18
#